data_AF-A0A2V6LAE7-F1
#
_entry.id   AF-A0A2V6LAE7-F1
#
_cell.length_a   1.000
_cell.length_b   1.000
_cell.length_c   1.000
_cell.angle_alpha   90.00
_cell.angle_beta   90.00
_cell.angle_gamma   90.00
#
_symmetry.space_group_name_H-M   'P 1'
#
loop_
_entity.id
_entity.type
_entity.pdbx_description
1 polymer ?
#
loop_
_entity_poly.entity_id
_entity_poly.type
_entity_poly.pdbx_seq_one_letter_code
_entity_poly.pdbx_strand_id
1 'polypeptide(L)'
;MNWAKFFFAFIAAFLFLFIFGFLWYGTLMQGAHHEVATLLRPESAFKSYFGWLIFGHIVMAFFFTILCVRFVPAGGAGSSAALGALVGLVYAGPHLISFAVQPLTIKILCGWIAGAVIQFAIAGAIVGAIYKPATEQIMYVKERSR
;
A
#
# COMPACT_ATOMS: atom_id res chain seq x y z
N MET A 1 -2.18 -20.74 -5.36
CA MET A 1 -1.44 -19.47 -5.21
C MET A 1 0.04 -19.76 -5.43
N ASN A 2 0.74 -18.99 -6.26
CA ASN A 2 2.18 -19.19 -6.45
C ASN A 2 2.93 -18.50 -5.29
N TRP A 3 3.33 -19.29 -4.28
CA TRP A 3 3.92 -18.77 -3.04
C TRP A 3 5.23 -17.99 -3.25
N ALA A 4 6.07 -18.40 -4.21
CA ALA A 4 7.31 -17.68 -4.53
C ALA A 4 7.00 -16.28 -5.11
N LYS A 5 6.10 -16.20 -6.11
CA LYS A 5 5.67 -14.92 -6.67
C LYS A 5 4.97 -14.04 -5.65
N PHE A 6 4.16 -14.65 -4.78
CA PHE A 6 3.50 -13.94 -3.68
C PHE A 6 4.53 -13.28 -2.76
N PHE A 7 5.54 -14.03 -2.32
CA PHE A 7 6.54 -13.51 -1.39
C PHE A 7 7.39 -12.39 -2.02
N PHE A 8 7.76 -12.53 -3.30
CA PHE A 8 8.41 -11.46 -4.05
C PHE A 8 7.53 -10.20 -4.18
N ALA A 9 6.25 -10.36 -4.51
CA ALA A 9 5.31 -9.24 -4.61
C ALA A 9 5.13 -8.54 -3.25
N PHE A 10 5.03 -9.33 -2.17
CA PHE A 10 4.94 -8.84 -0.81
C PHE A 10 6.17 -8.03 -0.39
N ILE A 11 7.38 -8.55 -0.61
CA ILE A 11 8.63 -7.83 -0.28
C ILE A 11 8.70 -6.53 -1.09
N ALA A 12 8.41 -6.58 -2.39
CA ALA A 12 8.42 -5.40 -3.25
C ALA A 12 7.41 -4.33 -2.77
N ALA A 13 6.20 -4.75 -2.43
CA ALA A 13 5.18 -3.86 -1.87
C ALA A 13 5.61 -3.28 -0.53
N PHE A 14 6.18 -4.09 0.37
CA PHE A 14 6.68 -3.63 1.66
C PHE A 14 7.77 -2.56 1.52
N LEU A 15 8.80 -2.84 0.71
CA LEU A 15 9.89 -1.89 0.47
C LEU A 15 9.36 -0.58 -0.12
N PHE A 16 8.45 -0.68 -1.10
CA PHE A 16 7.82 0.50 -1.67
C PHE A 16 7.01 1.28 -0.64
N LEU A 17 6.12 0.62 0.12
CA LEU A 17 5.30 1.27 1.14
C LEU A 17 6.17 1.97 2.18
N PHE A 18 7.26 1.34 2.60
CA PHE A 18 8.18 1.91 3.59
C PHE A 18 8.94 3.13 3.04
N ILE A 19 9.53 3.03 1.84
CA ILE A 19 10.28 4.12 1.20
C ILE A 19 9.35 5.29 0.88
N PHE A 20 8.18 5.01 0.29
CA PHE A 20 7.18 6.02 0.02
C PHE A 20 6.69 6.68 1.33
N GLY A 21 6.48 5.86 2.37
CA GLY A 21 6.10 6.31 3.70
C GLY A 21 7.08 7.35 4.25
N PHE A 22 8.37 7.02 4.18
CA PHE A 22 9.44 7.93 4.60
C PHE A 22 9.49 9.21 3.76
N LEU A 23 9.42 9.09 2.43
CA LEU A 23 9.52 10.23 1.53
C LEU A 23 8.29 11.16 1.67
N TRP A 24 7.08 10.61 1.54
CA TRP A 24 5.85 11.39 1.58
C TRP A 24 5.60 11.99 2.96
N TYR A 25 5.53 11.14 3.99
CA TYR A 25 5.12 11.58 5.32
C TYR A 25 6.30 12.17 6.11
N GLY A 26 7.49 11.58 5.96
CA GLY A 26 8.68 12.03 6.71
C GLY A 26 9.38 13.26 6.13
N THR A 27 9.38 13.45 4.80
CA THR A 27 10.09 14.59 4.17
C THR A 27 9.14 15.62 3.56
N LEU A 28 8.22 15.22 2.67
CA LEU A 28 7.33 16.17 1.99
C LEU A 28 6.31 16.81 2.95
N MET A 29 5.73 16.02 3.85
CA MET A 29 4.79 16.50 4.85
C MET A 29 5.44 17.02 6.13
N GLN A 30 6.77 17.01 6.23
CA GLN A 30 7.49 17.38 7.45
C GLN A 30 7.09 18.77 7.95
N GLY A 31 6.99 19.75 7.04
CA GLY A 31 6.57 21.11 7.38
C GLY A 31 5.17 21.18 7.98
N ALA A 32 4.22 20.40 7.46
CA ALA A 32 2.88 20.32 8.01
C ALA A 32 2.85 19.57 9.36
N HIS A 33 3.69 18.54 9.54
CA HIS A 33 3.81 17.80 10.79
C HIS A 33 4.40 18.64 11.93
N HIS A 34 5.26 19.61 11.63
CA HIS A 34 5.74 20.59 12.61
C HIS A 34 4.63 21.51 13.14
N GLU A 35 3.56 21.76 12.37
CA GLU A 35 2.39 22.52 12.83
C GLU A 35 1.65 21.80 13.99
N VAL A 36 1.86 20.48 14.13
CA VAL A 36 1.21 19.62 15.12
C VAL A 36 2.21 18.81 15.96
N ALA A 37 3.39 19.35 16.20
CA ALA A 37 4.50 18.66 16.86
C ALA A 37 4.13 18.04 18.24
N THR A 38 3.15 18.61 18.95
CA THR A 38 2.66 18.10 20.24
C THR A 38 1.94 16.75 20.13
N LEU A 39 1.41 16.39 18.95
CA LEU A 39 0.78 15.09 18.70
C LEU A 39 1.77 13.99 18.34
N LEU A 40 2.92 14.38 17.78
CA LEU A 40 3.92 13.45 17.29
C LEU A 40 4.87 13.08 18.44
N ARG A 41 5.32 11.83 18.44
CA ARG A 41 6.33 11.41 19.42
C ARG A 41 7.63 12.20 19.19
N PRO A 42 8.29 12.69 20.25
CA PRO A 42 9.62 13.29 20.14
C PRO A 42 10.58 12.33 19.44
N GLU A 43 11.51 12.86 18.65
CA GLU A 43 12.45 12.05 17.87
C GLU A 43 13.26 11.08 18.75
N SER A 44 13.66 11.52 19.95
CA SER A 44 14.37 10.71 20.94
C SER A 44 13.55 9.49 21.39
N ALA A 45 12.24 9.64 21.53
CA ALA A 45 11.33 8.56 21.87
C ALA A 45 10.99 7.69 20.66
N PHE A 46 10.85 8.28 19.47
CA PHE A 46 10.47 7.60 18.24
C PHE A 46 11.43 6.46 17.87
N LYS A 47 12.74 6.63 18.11
CA LYS A 47 13.75 5.59 17.84
C LYS A 47 13.41 4.25 18.51
N SER A 48 12.91 4.27 19.74
CA SER A 48 12.49 3.06 20.47
C SER A 48 11.24 2.40 19.90
N TYR A 49 10.42 3.15 19.14
CA TYR A 49 9.20 2.65 18.49
C TYR A 49 9.39 2.38 16.99
N PHE A 50 10.59 2.58 16.44
CA PHE A 50 10.85 2.37 15.03
C PHE A 50 10.60 0.92 14.59
N GLY A 51 10.88 -0.06 15.47
CA GLY A 51 10.52 -1.46 15.23
C GLY A 51 9.01 -1.68 15.05
N TRP A 52 8.18 -0.98 15.83
CA TRP A 52 6.72 -1.02 15.69
C TRP A 52 6.24 -0.40 14.37
N LEU A 53 6.91 0.66 13.91
CA LEU A 53 6.64 1.25 12.59
C LEU A 53 6.91 0.25 11.47
N ILE A 54 8.08 -0.40 11.49
CA ILE A 54 8.44 -1.42 10.50
C ILE A 54 7.43 -2.57 10.54
N PHE A 55 7.11 -3.08 11.73
CA PHE A 55 6.14 -4.15 11.90
C PHE A 55 4.77 -3.77 11.34
N GLY A 56 4.30 -2.54 11.57
CA GLY A 56 3.07 -2.02 10.97
C GLY A 56 3.09 -2.05 9.44
N HIS A 57 4.20 -1.65 8.81
CA HIS A 57 4.36 -1.70 7.36
C HIS A 57 4.39 -3.15 6.83
N ILE A 58 5.03 -4.08 7.56
CA ILE A 58 5.04 -5.51 7.22
C ILE A 58 3.61 -6.06 7.21
N VAL A 59 2.84 -5.81 8.28
CA VAL A 59 1.45 -6.25 8.40
C VAL A 59 0.61 -5.67 7.28
N MET A 60 0.69 -4.35 7.04
CA MET A 60 -0.02 -3.70 5.94
C MET A 60 0.31 -4.33 4.58
N ALA A 61 1.60 -4.44 4.25
CA ALA A 61 2.06 -4.97 2.96
C ALA A 61 1.59 -6.41 2.74
N PHE A 62 1.64 -7.24 3.79
CA PHE A 62 1.24 -8.64 3.72
C PHE A 62 -0.24 -8.79 3.39
N PHE A 63 -1.12 -8.16 4.16
CA PHE A 63 -2.57 -8.25 3.93
C PHE A 63 -2.99 -7.55 2.63
N PHE A 64 -2.36 -6.42 2.31
CA PHE A 64 -2.60 -5.74 1.04
C PHE A 64 -2.23 -6.63 -0.16
N THR A 65 -1.10 -7.33 -0.09
CA THR A 65 -0.68 -8.28 -1.15
C THR A 65 -1.70 -9.41 -1.28
N ILE A 66 -2.22 -9.94 -0.16
CA ILE A 66 -3.30 -10.95 -0.19
C ILE A 66 -4.55 -10.39 -0.90
N LEU A 67 -4.94 -9.15 -0.61
CA LEU A 67 -6.09 -8.51 -1.26
C LEU A 67 -5.90 -8.45 -2.77
N CYS A 68 -4.76 -7.92 -3.25
CA CYS A 68 -4.46 -7.84 -4.68
C CYS A 68 -4.48 -9.22 -5.34
N VAL A 69 -3.81 -10.21 -4.73
CA VAL A 69 -3.68 -11.55 -5.29
C VAL A 69 -5.02 -12.30 -5.35
N ARG A 70 -5.89 -12.10 -4.34
CA ARG A 70 -7.15 -12.84 -4.22
C ARG A 70 -8.29 -12.20 -5.01
N PHE A 71 -8.35 -10.87 -5.05
CA PHE A 71 -9.46 -10.14 -5.66
C PHE A 71 -9.14 -9.62 -7.06
N VAL A 72 -7.91 -9.81 -7.55
CA VAL A 72 -7.52 -9.57 -8.94
C VAL A 72 -6.95 -10.87 -9.55
N PRO A 73 -7.78 -11.91 -9.75
CA PRO A 73 -7.31 -13.23 -10.17
C PRO A 73 -6.72 -13.26 -11.58
N ALA A 74 -7.21 -12.39 -12.49
CA ALA A 74 -6.62 -12.17 -13.81
C ALA A 74 -5.24 -11.49 -13.74
N GLY A 75 -4.84 -11.00 -12.57
CA GLY A 75 -3.64 -10.20 -12.37
C GLY A 75 -3.71 -8.86 -13.09
N GLY A 76 -2.53 -8.26 -13.30
CA GLY A 76 -2.40 -7.02 -14.05
C GLY A 76 -2.24 -5.80 -13.16
N ALA A 77 -1.31 -4.93 -13.58
CA ALA A 77 -0.95 -3.72 -12.86
C ALA A 77 -2.14 -2.76 -12.73
N GLY A 78 -2.91 -2.54 -13.80
CA GLY A 78 -4.05 -1.61 -13.79
C GLY A 78 -5.16 -2.01 -12.80
N SER A 79 -5.62 -3.27 -12.87
CA SER A 79 -6.68 -3.76 -11.99
C SER A 79 -6.25 -3.81 -10.52
N SER A 80 -4.99 -4.17 -10.25
CA SER A 80 -4.45 -4.14 -8.89
C SER A 80 -4.19 -2.72 -8.38
N ALA A 81 -3.84 -1.77 -9.26
CA ALA A 81 -3.73 -0.36 -8.92
C ALA A 81 -5.09 0.26 -8.57
N ALA A 82 -6.16 -0.10 -9.29
CA ALA A 82 -7.51 0.33 -8.97
C ALA A 82 -7.95 -0.19 -7.59
N LEU A 83 -7.69 -1.47 -7.29
CA LEU A 83 -7.92 -2.00 -5.94
C LEU A 83 -7.09 -1.27 -4.90
N GLY A 84 -5.82 -0.98 -5.21
CA GLY A 84 -4.94 -0.16 -4.40
C GLY A 84 -5.51 1.22 -4.08
N ALA A 85 -6.00 1.94 -5.10
CA ALA A 85 -6.63 3.24 -4.93
C ALA A 85 -7.88 3.16 -4.02
N LEU A 86 -8.69 2.11 -4.16
CA LEU A 86 -9.84 1.87 -3.28
C LEU A 86 -9.41 1.64 -1.82
N VAL A 87 -8.35 0.85 -1.59
CA VAL A 87 -7.78 0.66 -0.25
C VAL A 87 -7.27 1.99 0.31
N GLY A 88 -6.56 2.78 -0.48
CA GLY A 88 -6.12 4.12 -0.08
C GLY A 88 -7.29 5.06 0.25
N LEU A 89 -8.41 4.94 -0.46
CA LEU A 89 -9.62 5.70 -0.17
C LEU A 89 -10.31 5.22 1.14
N VAL A 90 -10.24 3.92 1.46
CA VAL A 90 -10.68 3.41 2.78
C VAL A 90 -9.88 4.07 3.90
N TYR A 91 -8.59 4.34 3.72
CA TYR A 91 -7.77 5.07 4.69
C TYR A 91 -8.22 6.52 4.91
N ALA A 92 -8.99 7.12 3.99
CA ALA A 92 -9.57 8.43 4.22
C ALA A 92 -10.51 8.47 5.43
N GLY A 93 -11.19 7.36 5.74
CA GLY A 93 -12.06 7.25 6.92
C GLY A 93 -11.31 7.49 8.24
N PRO A 94 -10.31 6.65 8.58
CA PRO A 94 -9.45 6.87 9.74
C PRO A 94 -8.79 8.26 9.80
N HIS A 95 -8.39 8.83 8.66
CA HIS A 95 -7.82 10.18 8.62
C HIS A 95 -8.84 11.27 8.97
N LEU A 96 -10.09 11.16 8.47
CA LEU A 96 -11.18 12.06 8.83
C LEU A 96 -11.54 11.95 10.32
N ILE A 97 -11.57 10.74 10.85
CA ILE A 97 -11.80 10.51 12.29
C ILE A 97 -10.68 11.16 13.11
N SER A 98 -9.43 10.96 12.70
CA SER A 98 -8.26 11.57 13.37
C SER A 98 -8.34 13.10 13.33
N PHE A 99 -8.77 13.69 12.21
CA PHE A 99 -8.98 15.13 12.08
C PHE A 99 -10.08 15.66 13.00
N ALA A 100 -11.13 14.87 13.28
CA ALA A 100 -12.20 15.27 14.18
C ALA A 100 -11.79 15.22 15.66
N VAL A 101 -10.91 14.28 16.04
CA VAL A 101 -10.55 14.04 17.46
C VAL A 101 -9.18 14.58 17.84
N GLN A 102 -8.36 14.99 16.87
CA GLN A 102 -7.04 15.57 17.07
C GLN A 102 -6.95 16.92 16.36
N PRO A 103 -6.14 17.88 16.86
CA PRO A 103 -5.94 19.18 16.26
C PRO A 103 -5.06 19.10 14.99
N LEU A 104 -5.48 18.30 14.00
CA LEU A 104 -4.83 18.20 12.70
C LEU A 104 -5.23 19.38 11.82
N THR A 105 -4.29 19.89 11.02
CA THR A 105 -4.61 20.93 10.04
C THR A 105 -5.20 20.32 8.77
N ILE A 106 -6.00 21.10 8.03
CA ILE A 106 -6.61 20.64 6.77
C ILE A 106 -5.55 20.21 5.75
N LYS A 107 -4.36 20.83 5.80
CA LYS A 107 -3.21 20.46 4.96
C LYS A 107 -2.76 19.03 5.24
N ILE A 108 -2.67 18.64 6.52
CA ILE A 108 -2.28 17.30 6.93
C ILE A 108 -3.33 16.29 6.47
N LEU A 109 -4.62 16.59 6.69
CA LEU A 109 -5.71 15.71 6.26
C LEU A 109 -5.66 15.43 4.75
N CYS A 110 -5.60 16.48 3.93
CA CYS A 110 -5.53 16.34 2.48
C CYS A 110 -4.26 15.60 2.04
N GLY A 111 -3.11 15.92 2.66
CA GLY A 111 -1.84 15.26 2.37
C GLY A 111 -1.82 13.77 2.73
N TRP A 112 -2.46 13.38 3.84
CA TRP A 112 -2.59 11.98 4.25
C TRP A 112 -3.51 11.20 3.32
N ILE A 113 -4.67 11.75 2.96
CA ILE A 113 -5.60 11.11 2.01
C ILE A 113 -4.94 10.94 0.64
N ALA A 114 -4.35 12.00 0.10
CA ALA A 114 -3.66 11.96 -1.19
C ALA A 114 -2.49 10.96 -1.15
N GLY A 115 -1.69 11.01 -0.08
CA GLY A 115 -0.58 10.08 0.15
C GLY A 115 -1.03 8.63 0.16
N ALA A 116 -2.07 8.30 0.92
CA ALA A 116 -2.61 6.96 1.01
C ALA A 116 -3.11 6.46 -0.36
N VAL A 117 -3.88 7.26 -1.09
CA VAL A 117 -4.39 6.87 -2.41
C VAL A 117 -3.25 6.61 -3.40
N ILE A 118 -2.27 7.51 -3.48
CA ILE A 118 -1.12 7.35 -4.38
C ILE A 118 -0.29 6.12 -3.98
N GLN A 119 0.01 5.99 -2.69
CA GLN A 119 0.83 4.92 -2.14
C GLN A 119 0.22 3.55 -2.42
N PHE A 120 -1.06 3.35 -2.08
CA PHE A 120 -1.69 2.05 -2.29
C PHE A 120 -1.97 1.77 -3.77
N ALA A 121 -2.24 2.78 -4.60
CA ALA A 121 -2.38 2.58 -6.05
C ALA A 121 -1.08 2.07 -6.68
N ILE A 122 0.07 2.69 -6.36
CA ILE A 122 1.37 2.25 -6.90
C ILE A 122 1.76 0.89 -6.32
N ALA A 123 1.57 0.67 -5.01
CA ALA A 123 1.82 -0.64 -4.40
C ALA A 123 0.98 -1.74 -5.06
N GLY A 124 -0.29 -1.45 -5.35
CA GLY A 124 -1.19 -2.35 -6.07
C GLY A 124 -0.68 -2.66 -7.48
N ALA A 125 -0.23 -1.64 -8.21
CA ALA A 125 0.38 -1.80 -9.53
C ALA A 125 1.61 -2.73 -9.49
N ILE A 126 2.48 -2.56 -8.48
CA ILE A 126 3.67 -3.40 -8.26
C ILE A 126 3.27 -4.85 -8.02
N VAL A 127 2.32 -5.10 -7.10
CA VAL A 127 1.86 -6.45 -6.79
C VAL A 127 1.24 -7.10 -8.04
N GLY A 128 0.37 -6.40 -8.76
CA GLY A 128 -0.28 -6.92 -9.97
C GLY A 128 0.67 -7.17 -11.14
N ALA A 129 1.78 -6.42 -11.22
CA ALA A 129 2.82 -6.62 -12.22
C ALA A 129 3.68 -7.86 -11.94
N ILE A 130 3.98 -8.13 -10.67
CA ILE A 130 4.79 -9.28 -10.23
C ILE A 130 3.96 -10.56 -10.20
N TYR A 131 2.77 -10.49 -9.61
CA TYR A 131 1.87 -11.63 -9.46
C TYR A 131 0.97 -11.79 -10.70
N LYS A 132 1.58 -12.16 -11.84
CA LYS A 132 0.83 -12.58 -13.03
C LYS A 132 0.41 -14.05 -12.92
N PRO A 133 -0.86 -14.40 -13.20
CA PRO A 133 -1.27 -15.80 -13.31
C PRO A 133 -0.43 -16.48 -14.40
N ALA A 134 -0.15 -17.78 -14.23
CA ALA A 134 0.44 -18.55 -15.31
C ALA A 134 -0.54 -18.52 -16.48
N THR A 135 -0.06 -18.18 -17.68
CA THR A 135 -0.84 -18.36 -18.90
C THR A 135 -1.26 -19.83 -18.94
N GLU A 136 -2.53 -20.12 -18.68
CA GLU A 136 -3.09 -21.42 -19.06
C GLU A 136 -2.85 -21.53 -20.55
N GLN A 137 -1.93 -22.42 -20.95
CA GLN A 137 -1.80 -22.79 -22.35
C GLN A 137 -3.14 -23.37 -22.73
N ILE A 138 -3.95 -22.58 -23.43
CA ILE A 138 -5.15 -23.06 -24.12
C ILE A 138 -4.62 -24.07 -25.13
N MET A 139 -4.57 -25.34 -24.73
CA MET A 139 -4.36 -26.44 -25.65
C MET A 139 -5.56 -26.46 -26.58
N TYR A 140 -5.42 -25.81 -27.73
CA TYR A 140 -6.22 -26.13 -28.90
C TYR A 140 -5.94 -27.60 -29.23
N VAL A 141 -6.73 -28.50 -28.65
CA VAL A 141 -6.85 -29.87 -29.15
C VAL A 141 -7.48 -29.72 -30.53
N LYS A 142 -6.62 -29.73 -31.56
CA LYS A 142 -7.03 -29.82 -32.96
C LYS A 142 -7.71 -31.17 -33.12
N GLU A 143 -9.04 -31.16 -33.05
CA GLU A 143 -9.86 -32.32 -33.31
C GLU A 143 -9.54 -32.81 -34.73
N ARG A 144 -8.88 -33.97 -34.83
CA ARG A 144 -8.64 -34.63 -36.11
C ARG A 144 -9.99 -35.16 -36.57
N SER A 145 -10.61 -34.48 -37.54
CA SER A 145 -11.65 -35.08 -38.39
C SER A 145 -11.06 -36.35 -39.01
N ARG A 146 -11.69 -37.49 -38.70
CA ARG A 146 -11.54 -38.72 -39.47
C ARG A 146 -12.33 -38.61 -40.77
#